data_AF-A0A1V5HGZ3-F1
#
_entry.id   AF-A0A1V5HGZ3-F1
#
_cell.length_a   1.000
_cell.length_b   1.000
_cell.length_c   1.000
_cell.angle_alpha   90.00
_cell.angle_beta   90.00
_cell.angle_gamma   90.00
#
_symmetry.space_group_name_H-M   'P 1'
#
loop_
_entity.id
_entity.type
_entity.pdbx_description
1 polymer ?
#
loop_
_entity_poly.entity_id
_entity_poly.type
_entity_poly.pdbx_seq_one_letter_code
_entity_poly.pdbx_strand_id
1 'polypeptide(L)'
;MTIKTDGPTQIEQKEIEKGNEGSEKIASPTHTHTLDLSFDSATSLPPYRDTIFARAEYVSSGTLESPVFDTGIEGATWNAFFKDETTEEGVTGIEMAVRASDTPFEQGDASPAWTDPADGLPTGRYMQWKATLTTTDSTKTPVLHAVRVYYY
;
A
#
# COMPACT_ATOMS: atom_id res chain seq x y z
N MET A 1 -48.09 -47.19 -7.66
CA MET A 1 -47.43 -46.49 -6.54
C MET A 1 -46.69 -45.31 -7.13
N THR A 2 -47.25 -44.10 -7.00
CA THR A 2 -46.72 -42.89 -7.62
C THR A 2 -45.89 -42.15 -6.58
N ILE A 3 -44.58 -42.06 -6.78
CA ILE A 3 -43.70 -41.32 -5.87
C ILE A 3 -43.72 -39.85 -6.29
N LYS A 4 -44.23 -38.99 -5.40
CA LYS A 4 -44.08 -37.54 -5.52
C LYS A 4 -42.68 -37.18 -5.02
N THR A 5 -41.90 -36.50 -5.86
CA THR A 5 -40.62 -35.93 -5.46
C THR A 5 -40.85 -34.49 -5.04
N ASP A 6 -40.68 -34.18 -3.76
CA ASP A 6 -40.58 -32.80 -3.31
C ASP A 6 -39.26 -32.22 -3.86
N GLY A 7 -39.33 -31.01 -4.42
CA GLY A 7 -38.16 -30.32 -4.97
C GLY A 7 -37.10 -30.06 -3.89
N PRO A 8 -35.84 -29.81 -4.28
CA PRO A 8 -34.78 -29.54 -3.32
C PRO A 8 -35.12 -28.30 -2.48
N THR A 9 -35.04 -28.44 -1.16
CA THR A 9 -35.16 -27.34 -0.20
C THR A 9 -34.12 -26.28 -0.54
N GLN A 10 -34.54 -25.02 -0.74
CA GLN A 10 -33.61 -23.91 -0.90
C GLN A 10 -32.77 -23.78 0.37
N ILE A 11 -31.45 -23.85 0.24
CA ILE A 11 -30.53 -23.52 1.33
C ILE A 11 -30.51 -22.00 1.43
N GLU A 12 -30.96 -21.46 2.56
CA GLU A 12 -30.85 -20.03 2.83
C GLU A 12 -29.37 -19.62 2.83
N GLN A 13 -29.02 -18.68 1.96
CA GLN A 13 -27.75 -17.95 2.08
C GLN A 13 -27.84 -17.10 3.34
N LYS A 14 -27.20 -17.55 4.41
CA LYS A 14 -27.01 -16.69 5.58
C LYS A 14 -25.83 -15.77 5.27
N GLU A 15 -26.14 -14.53 4.88
CA GLU A 15 -25.18 -13.44 4.86
C GLU A 15 -24.57 -13.35 6.26
N ILE A 16 -23.25 -13.54 6.36
CA ILE A 16 -22.54 -13.32 7.61
C ILE A 16 -22.55 -11.81 7.82
N GLU A 17 -23.32 -11.36 8.82
CA GLU A 17 -23.42 -9.95 9.18
C GLU A 17 -22.02 -9.34 9.30
N LYS A 18 -21.87 -8.14 8.70
CA LYS A 18 -20.65 -7.35 8.73
C LYS A 18 -20.21 -7.18 10.18
N GLY A 19 -19.18 -7.94 10.57
CA GLY A 19 -18.59 -7.86 11.91
C GLY A 19 -18.12 -6.43 12.17
N ASN A 20 -18.52 -5.89 13.33
CA ASN A 20 -18.24 -4.55 13.81
C ASN A 20 -16.81 -4.08 13.46
N GLU A 21 -16.72 -3.02 12.64
CA GLU A 21 -15.50 -2.35 12.20
C GLU A 21 -14.80 -1.72 13.42
N GLY A 22 -13.97 -2.52 14.11
CA GLY A 22 -13.42 -2.14 15.41
C GLY A 22 -12.00 -2.64 15.70
N SER A 23 -11.28 -3.12 14.69
CA SER A 23 -9.83 -3.24 14.75
C SER A 23 -9.30 -3.53 13.34
N GLU A 24 -8.75 -2.52 12.66
CA GLU A 24 -7.88 -2.73 11.51
C GLU A 24 -6.58 -3.38 11.99
N LYS A 25 -6.63 -4.68 12.28
CA LYS A 25 -5.41 -5.50 12.32
C LYS A 25 -5.07 -5.83 10.87
N ILE A 26 -4.46 -4.86 10.19
CA ILE A 26 -3.85 -5.10 8.89
C ILE A 26 -2.65 -6.03 9.11
N ALA A 27 -2.56 -7.11 8.34
CA ALA A 27 -1.42 -8.01 8.40
C ALA A 27 -0.16 -7.30 7.92
N SER A 28 0.97 -7.52 8.61
CA SER A 28 2.30 -7.03 8.17
C SER A 28 2.60 -7.44 6.73
N PRO A 29 3.32 -6.64 5.92
CA PRO A 29 3.72 -7.04 4.56
C PRO A 29 4.54 -8.34 4.52
N THR A 30 5.15 -8.75 5.64
CA THR A 30 5.71 -10.09 5.83
C THR A 30 4.73 -10.94 6.64
N HIS A 31 3.88 -11.71 5.96
CA HIS A 31 2.99 -12.67 6.61
C HIS A 31 2.79 -13.93 5.77
N THR A 32 2.28 -14.98 6.41
CA THR A 32 1.97 -16.27 5.78
C THR A 32 0.46 -16.38 5.57
N HIS A 33 0.05 -16.66 4.34
CA HIS A 33 -1.31 -17.07 4.04
C HIS A 33 -1.45 -18.58 4.28
N THR A 34 -2.39 -18.99 5.11
CA THR A 34 -2.75 -20.40 5.29
C THR A 34 -4.01 -20.70 4.50
N LEU A 35 -3.95 -21.69 3.61
CA LEU A 35 -5.12 -22.21 2.90
C LEU A 35 -5.65 -23.42 3.68
N ASP A 36 -6.79 -23.26 4.36
CA ASP A 36 -7.49 -24.38 4.98
C ASP A 36 -8.43 -25.04 3.96
N LEU A 37 -8.21 -26.33 3.72
CA LEU A 37 -9.09 -27.17 2.91
C LEU A 37 -9.78 -28.16 3.85
N SER A 38 -11.11 -28.11 3.92
CA SER A 38 -11.89 -29.14 4.59
C SER A 38 -12.48 -30.11 3.56
N PHE A 39 -12.58 -31.37 3.95
CA PHE A 39 -13.24 -32.42 3.17
C PHE A 39 -14.26 -33.08 4.09
N ASP A 40 -15.53 -33.07 3.69
CA ASP A 40 -16.56 -33.89 4.31
C ASP A 40 -17.06 -34.92 3.29
N SER A 41 -17.24 -36.15 3.74
CA SER A 41 -17.78 -37.24 2.93
C SER A 41 -19.21 -37.54 3.37
N ALA A 42 -20.16 -36.73 2.89
CA ALA A 42 -21.57 -37.11 2.96
C ALA A 42 -21.89 -38.10 1.84
N THR A 43 -22.46 -39.26 2.17
CA THR A 43 -22.78 -40.33 1.20
C THR A 43 -23.91 -39.97 0.22
N SER A 44 -24.53 -38.80 0.35
CA SER A 44 -25.66 -38.33 -0.46
C SER A 44 -25.39 -37.10 -1.31
N LEU A 45 -24.17 -36.54 -1.29
CA LEU A 45 -23.79 -35.42 -2.15
C LEU A 45 -22.50 -35.78 -2.91
N PRO A 46 -22.39 -35.44 -4.21
CA PRO A 46 -21.09 -35.49 -4.87
C PRO A 46 -20.11 -34.59 -4.08
N PRO A 47 -18.84 -34.99 -3.92
CA PRO A 47 -17.88 -34.25 -3.13
C PRO A 47 -17.78 -32.82 -3.65
N TYR A 48 -18.10 -31.83 -2.81
CA TYR A 48 -17.93 -30.42 -3.14
C TYR A 48 -16.68 -29.87 -2.44
N ARG A 49 -16.00 -28.95 -3.13
CA ARG A 49 -14.85 -28.22 -2.61
C ARG A 49 -15.30 -26.81 -2.30
N ASP A 50 -15.21 -26.43 -1.03
CA ASP A 50 -15.30 -25.03 -0.64
C ASP A 50 -13.88 -24.45 -0.61
N THR A 51 -13.68 -23.29 -1.23
CA THR A 51 -12.35 -22.65 -1.31
C THR A 51 -12.51 -21.17 -0.96
N ILE A 52 -12.10 -20.80 0.25
CA ILE A 52 -12.10 -19.41 0.69
C ILE A 52 -10.81 -18.75 0.18
N PHE A 53 -10.94 -17.81 -0.76
CA PHE A 53 -9.84 -16.96 -1.17
C PHE A 53 -9.88 -15.67 -0.35
N ALA A 54 -8.96 -15.50 0.61
CA ALA A 54 -8.74 -14.19 1.22
C ALA A 54 -8.02 -13.29 0.20
N ARG A 55 -8.72 -12.25 -0.29
CA ARG A 55 -8.15 -11.22 -1.16
C ARG A 55 -7.61 -10.09 -0.28
N ALA A 56 -6.34 -9.71 -0.44
CA ALA A 56 -5.85 -8.46 0.14
C ALA A 56 -6.58 -7.29 -0.53
N GLU A 57 -7.19 -6.42 0.26
CA GLU A 57 -7.75 -5.17 -0.24
C GLU A 57 -6.61 -4.26 -0.71
N TYR A 58 -6.81 -3.58 -1.84
CA TYR A 58 -5.84 -2.58 -2.29
C TYR A 58 -5.92 -1.36 -1.36
N VAL A 59 -4.77 -0.94 -0.84
CA VAL A 59 -4.67 0.21 0.07
C VAL A 59 -4.90 1.53 -0.66
N SER A 60 -5.52 2.49 0.01
CA SER A 60 -5.77 3.84 -0.51
C SER A 60 -4.57 4.79 -0.39
N SER A 61 -3.53 4.41 0.37
CA SER A 61 -2.29 5.18 0.47
C SER A 61 -1.08 4.31 0.78
N GLY A 62 0.09 4.82 0.44
CA GLY A 62 1.38 4.21 0.78
C GLY A 62 2.52 5.21 0.65
N THR A 63 3.63 4.93 1.34
CA THR A 63 4.79 5.81 1.39
C THR A 63 6.02 5.10 0.85
N LEU A 64 6.78 5.78 -0.01
CA LEU A 64 8.08 5.35 -0.50
C LEU A 64 9.14 6.36 -0.03
N GLU A 65 10.17 5.88 0.63
CA GLU A 65 11.31 6.70 1.05
C GLU A 65 12.58 6.24 0.35
N SER A 66 13.37 7.20 -0.13
CA SER A 66 14.69 6.90 -0.67
C SER A 66 15.66 6.51 0.45
N PRO A 67 16.76 5.81 0.13
CA PRO A 67 17.93 5.79 1.01
C PRO A 67 18.43 7.23 1.26
N VAL A 68 19.15 7.42 2.37
CA VAL A 68 19.88 8.66 2.61
C VAL A 68 21.11 8.67 1.71
N PHE A 69 21.19 9.69 0.85
CA PHE A 69 22.29 9.89 -0.07
C PHE A 69 23.32 10.86 0.55
N ASP A 70 24.59 10.46 0.57
CA ASP A 70 25.71 11.28 1.03
C ASP A 70 26.40 11.93 -0.17
N THR A 71 26.31 13.25 -0.31
CA THR A 71 26.95 14.00 -1.39
C THR A 71 28.47 14.10 -1.24
N GLY A 72 29.00 13.87 -0.04
CA GLY A 72 30.39 14.13 0.33
C GLY A 72 30.76 15.62 0.50
N ILE A 73 29.80 16.54 0.30
CA ILE A 73 30.02 17.99 0.32
C ILE A 73 29.19 18.58 1.46
N GLU A 74 29.87 19.18 2.45
CA GLU A 74 29.22 19.92 3.52
C GLU A 74 28.53 21.18 2.98
N GLY A 75 27.29 21.41 3.38
CA GLY A 75 26.46 22.51 2.90
C GLY A 75 25.94 22.33 1.47
N ALA A 76 25.99 21.12 0.91
CA ALA A 76 25.52 20.85 -0.44
C ALA A 76 24.06 21.30 -0.63
N THR A 77 23.79 22.01 -1.72
CA THR A 77 22.45 22.59 -1.96
C THR A 77 21.70 21.78 -3.00
N TRP A 78 20.43 21.47 -2.74
CA TRP A 78 19.52 20.96 -3.79
C TRP A 78 19.21 22.09 -4.75
N ASN A 79 19.70 22.00 -5.99
CA ASN A 79 19.50 23.02 -7.01
C ASN A 79 18.22 22.80 -7.81
N ALA A 80 17.86 21.54 -8.00
CA ALA A 80 16.65 21.19 -8.71
C ALA A 80 16.13 19.82 -8.26
N PHE A 81 14.81 19.72 -8.20
CA PHE A 81 14.08 18.52 -7.87
C PHE A 81 13.05 18.27 -8.97
N PHE A 82 13.11 17.08 -9.57
CA PHE A 82 12.18 16.65 -10.61
C PHE A 82 11.57 15.31 -10.23
N LYS A 83 10.26 15.19 -10.49
CA LYS A 83 9.52 13.94 -10.40
C LYS A 83 8.89 13.63 -11.75
N ASP A 84 8.99 12.37 -12.17
CA ASP A 84 8.24 11.85 -13.31
C ASP A 84 7.14 10.93 -12.77
N GLU A 85 5.89 11.26 -13.06
CA GLU A 85 4.74 10.55 -12.52
C GLU A 85 3.63 10.33 -13.53
N THR A 86 2.76 9.37 -13.23
CA THR A 86 1.48 9.16 -13.90
C THR A 86 0.40 9.11 -12.84
N THR A 87 -0.48 10.10 -12.89
CA THR A 87 -1.62 10.25 -11.99
C THR A 87 -2.89 10.57 -12.80
N GLU A 88 -4.03 10.17 -12.26
CA GLU A 88 -5.37 10.52 -12.72
C GLU A 88 -5.94 11.63 -11.83
N GLU A 89 -6.25 12.77 -12.43
CA GLU A 89 -6.71 13.97 -11.72
C GLU A 89 -7.97 13.68 -10.88
N GLY A 90 -7.94 14.09 -9.61
CA GLY A 90 -9.03 13.88 -8.66
C GLY A 90 -9.18 12.44 -8.15
N VAL A 91 -8.42 11.48 -8.67
CA VAL A 91 -8.48 10.06 -8.27
C VAL A 91 -7.22 9.63 -7.55
N THR A 92 -6.05 9.86 -8.16
CA THR A 92 -4.76 9.45 -7.61
C THR A 92 -3.85 10.65 -7.38
N GLY A 93 -3.02 10.60 -6.35
CA GLY A 93 -2.09 11.67 -6.02
C GLY A 93 -0.70 11.14 -5.64
N ILE A 94 0.31 11.99 -5.86
CA ILE A 94 1.67 11.78 -5.36
C ILE A 94 2.16 13.11 -4.76
N GLU A 95 2.35 13.09 -3.45
CA GLU A 95 2.92 14.20 -2.68
C GLU A 95 4.39 13.90 -2.36
N MET A 96 5.27 14.87 -2.57
CA MET A 96 6.70 14.72 -2.32
C MET A 96 7.09 15.48 -1.06
N ALA A 97 8.03 14.93 -0.31
CA ALA A 97 8.69 15.63 0.78
C ALA A 97 10.20 15.36 0.72
N VAL A 98 10.98 16.34 1.14
CA VAL A 98 12.43 16.33 1.05
C VAL A 98 13.04 16.71 2.39
N ARG A 99 14.26 16.25 2.65
CA ARG A 99 15.03 16.67 3.83
C ARG A 99 16.52 16.55 3.57
N ALA A 100 17.29 17.41 4.23
CA ALA A 100 18.74 17.32 4.23
C ALA A 100 19.36 17.81 5.54
N SER A 101 20.60 17.42 5.81
CA SER A 101 21.38 17.81 6.99
C SER A 101 22.87 17.61 6.72
N ASP A 102 23.73 18.43 7.34
CA ASP A 102 25.19 18.22 7.35
C ASP A 102 25.62 17.18 8.40
N THR A 103 24.75 16.92 9.37
CA THR A 103 24.94 15.81 10.33
C THR A 103 24.35 14.53 9.73
N PRO A 104 25.08 13.40 9.78
CA PRO A 104 24.58 12.10 9.33
C PRO A 104 23.27 11.74 10.04
N PHE A 105 22.33 11.17 9.30
CA PHE A 105 21.07 10.62 9.82
C PHE A 105 20.70 9.35 9.05
N GLU A 106 19.90 8.49 9.66
CA GLU A 106 19.39 7.27 9.05
C GLU A 106 17.99 7.48 8.45
N GLN A 107 17.61 6.62 7.50
CA GLN A 107 16.34 6.72 6.79
C GLN A 107 15.12 6.80 7.72
N GLY A 108 15.12 6.09 8.85
CA GLY A 108 14.02 6.08 9.80
C GLY A 108 14.04 7.20 10.85
N ASP A 109 15.06 8.07 10.86
CA ASP A 109 15.18 9.11 11.88
C ASP A 109 14.05 10.13 11.78
N ALA A 110 13.58 10.64 12.91
CA ALA A 110 12.56 11.70 12.95
C ALA A 110 13.14 13.09 12.57
N SER A 111 14.46 13.24 12.57
CA SER A 111 15.19 14.46 12.24
C SER A 111 16.25 14.15 11.18
N PRO A 112 16.48 15.02 10.18
CA PRO A 112 15.82 16.31 9.95
C PRO A 112 14.34 16.16 9.56
N ALA A 113 13.57 17.22 9.81
CA ALA A 113 12.14 17.26 9.47
C ALA A 113 11.94 17.26 7.95
N TRP A 114 10.83 16.65 7.52
CA TRP A 114 10.40 16.68 6.12
C TRP A 114 9.83 18.06 5.75
N THR A 115 10.17 18.55 4.57
CA THR A 115 9.65 19.80 3.99
C THR A 115 9.06 19.55 2.61
N ASP A 116 8.07 20.34 2.19
CA ASP A 116 7.58 20.31 0.81
C ASP A 116 8.65 20.94 -0.11
N PRO A 117 9.09 20.25 -1.19
CA PRO A 117 10.02 20.83 -2.15
C PRO A 117 9.50 22.12 -2.83
N ALA A 118 8.19 22.38 -2.81
CA ALA A 118 7.59 23.63 -3.30
C ALA A 118 7.82 24.82 -2.37
N ASP A 119 7.99 24.59 -1.06
CA ASP A 119 8.30 25.64 -0.07
C ASP A 119 9.79 26.03 -0.10
N GLY A 120 10.62 25.17 -0.68
CA GLY A 120 12.06 25.38 -0.83
C GLY A 120 12.82 24.06 -0.81
N LEU A 121 13.97 24.05 -1.47
CA LEU A 121 14.85 22.89 -1.48
C LEU A 121 15.86 22.95 -0.32
N PRO A 122 16.07 21.85 0.42
CA PRO A 122 16.91 21.84 1.60
C PRO A 122 18.41 21.83 1.24
N THR A 123 19.24 22.16 2.23
CA THR A 123 20.70 22.14 2.13
C THR A 123 21.29 21.18 3.15
N GLY A 124 22.33 20.45 2.76
CA GLY A 124 23.10 19.58 3.65
C GLY A 124 23.72 18.40 2.91
N ARG A 125 24.82 17.88 3.45
CA ARG A 125 25.55 16.72 2.91
C ARG A 125 24.70 15.45 2.71
N TYR A 126 23.84 15.15 3.67
CA TYR A 126 23.00 13.96 3.67
C TYR A 126 21.60 14.34 3.20
N MET A 127 21.09 13.66 2.18
CA MET A 127 19.90 14.07 1.42
C MET A 127 18.92 12.91 1.28
N GLN A 128 17.63 13.17 1.41
CA GLN A 128 16.60 12.14 1.26
C GLN A 128 15.28 12.73 0.72
N TRP A 129 14.53 11.91 -0.02
CA TRP A 129 13.16 12.22 -0.42
C TRP A 129 12.18 11.14 0.03
N LYS A 130 10.91 11.54 0.13
CA LYS A 130 9.76 10.70 0.43
C LYS A 130 8.63 11.03 -0.54
N ALA A 131 7.93 10.00 -0.99
CA ALA A 131 6.72 10.11 -1.79
C ALA A 131 5.56 9.46 -1.04
N THR A 132 4.47 10.19 -0.87
CA THR A 132 3.20 9.66 -0.39
C THR A 132 2.27 9.49 -1.59
N LEU A 133 1.91 8.24 -1.89
CA LEU A 133 1.03 7.87 -2.98
C LEU A 133 -0.38 7.68 -2.43
N THR A 134 -1.39 8.23 -3.08
CA THR A 134 -2.79 8.13 -2.66
C THR A 134 -3.72 7.77 -3.81
N THR A 135 -4.82 7.09 -3.49
CA THR A 135 -5.93 6.83 -4.42
C THR A 135 -7.27 6.83 -3.70
N THR A 136 -8.29 7.38 -4.34
CA THR A 136 -9.69 7.25 -3.91
C THR A 136 -10.41 6.09 -4.59
N ASP A 137 -9.80 5.48 -5.61
CA ASP A 137 -10.30 4.31 -6.34
C ASP A 137 -9.25 3.18 -6.30
N SER A 138 -9.59 2.09 -5.63
CA SER A 138 -8.73 0.91 -5.46
C SER A 138 -8.44 0.14 -6.75
N THR A 139 -9.06 0.52 -7.87
CA THR A 139 -8.76 0.00 -9.21
C THR A 139 -7.76 0.85 -9.97
N LYS A 140 -7.38 2.02 -9.44
CA LYS A 140 -6.40 2.95 -10.03
C LYS A 140 -5.17 3.06 -9.14
N THR A 141 -4.00 3.11 -9.76
CA THR A 141 -2.72 3.14 -9.05
C THR A 141 -1.87 4.30 -9.55
N PRO A 142 -1.49 5.26 -8.68
CA PRO A 142 -0.48 6.25 -9.02
C PRO A 142 0.87 5.59 -9.30
N VAL A 143 1.62 6.07 -10.28
CA VAL A 143 2.95 5.55 -10.61
C VAL A 143 3.98 6.66 -10.52
N LEU A 144 4.99 6.47 -9.66
CA LEU A 144 6.20 7.29 -9.61
C LEU A 144 7.29 6.59 -10.43
N HIS A 145 7.68 7.16 -11.57
CA HIS A 145 8.67 6.56 -12.48
C HIS A 145 10.09 6.87 -12.07
N ALA A 146 10.34 8.13 -11.70
CA ALA A 146 11.67 8.59 -11.32
C ALA A 146 11.61 9.83 -10.44
N VAL A 147 12.60 9.94 -9.55
CA VAL A 147 12.93 11.17 -8.83
C VAL A 147 14.36 11.53 -9.19
N ARG A 148 14.58 12.77 -9.63
CA ARG A 148 15.91 13.28 -10.02
C ARG A 148 16.23 14.53 -9.22
N VAL A 149 17.42 14.53 -8.63
CA VAL A 149 17.92 15.64 -7.81
C VAL A 149 19.26 16.10 -8.38
N TYR A 150 19.41 17.40 -8.56
CA TYR A 150 20.68 18.03 -8.89
C TYR A 150 21.20 18.79 -7.68
N TYR A 151 22.46 18.58 -7.30
CA TYR A 151 23.11 19.24 -6.17
C TYR A 151 24.50 19.74 -6.56
N TYR A 152 25.01 20.73 -5.81
CA TYR A 152 26.41 21.18 -5.85
C TYR A 152 26.95 21.40 -4.45
#